data_AF-J9YWL0-F1
#
_entry.id   AF-J9YWL0-F1
#
_cell.length_a   1.000
_cell.length_b   1.000
_cell.length_c   1.000
_cell.angle_alpha   90.00
_cell.angle_beta   90.00
_cell.angle_gamma   90.00
#
_symmetry.space_group_name_H-M   'P 1'
#
loop_
_entity.id
_entity.type
_entity.pdbx_description
1 polymer ?
#
loop_
_entity_poly.entity_id
_entity_poly.type
_entity_poly.pdbx_seq_one_letter_code
_entity_poly.pdbx_strand_id
1 'polypeptide(L)'
;MDRFKYLKGFKDDEKFIGMKDIYDEFKFNKNSPTKVFSPIEDIMDIFYISLLIGLTKNKKVNFNDANYIKGDMTPNWTGGLNQTKELIISLYVSQIIKEKDPNYNDKEQIQFTLNSKLGTNPTRSLSDEGMNDIHNYAFGGYIELMKQLGNKKPNDLLSLFSDINELLTN
;
A
#
# COMPACT_ATOMS: atom_id res chain seq x y z
N MET A 1 15.17 0.16 -11.49
CA MET A 1 14.26 0.76 -10.50
C MET A 1 12.91 0.12 -10.73
N ASP A 2 12.56 -0.85 -9.90
CA ASP A 2 11.26 -1.51 -10.00
C ASP A 2 10.15 -0.48 -9.81
N ARG A 3 9.37 -0.29 -10.87
CA ARG A 3 8.19 0.58 -10.84
C ARG A 3 7.15 -0.10 -10.00
N PHE A 4 6.45 0.64 -9.16
CA PHE A 4 5.42 -0.03 -8.40
C PHE A 4 4.26 -0.46 -9.30
N LYS A 5 3.52 -1.41 -8.75
CA LYS A 5 2.39 -2.06 -9.36
C LYS A 5 1.22 -2.03 -8.40
N TYR A 6 0.01 -1.94 -8.95
CA TYR A 6 -1.21 -2.20 -8.20
C TYR A 6 -1.69 -3.63 -8.41
N LEU A 7 -2.44 -4.14 -7.42
CA LEU A 7 -3.17 -5.39 -7.55
C LEU A 7 -4.40 -5.16 -8.43
N LYS A 8 -4.37 -5.74 -9.63
CA LYS A 8 -5.48 -5.68 -10.59
C LYS A 8 -6.49 -6.80 -10.34
N GLY A 9 -6.02 -7.98 -9.93
CA GLY A 9 -6.88 -9.09 -9.54
C GLY A 9 -6.14 -10.42 -9.44
N PHE A 10 -6.89 -11.52 -9.47
CA PHE A 10 -6.37 -12.89 -9.47
C PHE A 10 -6.67 -13.58 -10.80
N LYS A 11 -5.83 -14.53 -11.22
CA LYS A 11 -5.98 -15.21 -12.52
C LYS A 11 -7.34 -15.88 -12.73
N ASP A 12 -7.88 -16.48 -11.66
CA ASP A 12 -9.11 -17.28 -11.72
C ASP A 12 -10.26 -16.65 -10.91
N ASP A 13 -10.17 -15.35 -10.59
CA ASP A 13 -11.24 -14.61 -9.88
C ASP A 13 -11.60 -13.33 -10.64
N GLU A 14 -12.52 -13.46 -11.60
CA GLU A 14 -13.07 -12.34 -12.35
C GLU A 14 -13.95 -11.41 -11.49
N LYS A 15 -14.35 -11.84 -10.30
CA LYS A 15 -15.22 -11.07 -9.39
C LYS A 15 -14.42 -10.23 -8.41
N PHE A 16 -13.10 -10.38 -8.37
CA PHE A 16 -12.28 -9.57 -7.51
C PHE A 16 -12.28 -8.11 -7.96
N ILE A 17 -12.50 -7.21 -7.01
CA ILE A 17 -12.44 -5.77 -7.24
C ILE A 17 -10.99 -5.33 -7.02
N GLY A 18 -10.30 -4.96 -8.10
CA GLY A 18 -8.91 -4.50 -8.06
C GLY A 18 -8.76 -3.07 -7.56
N MET A 19 -7.54 -2.69 -7.19
CA MET A 19 -7.24 -1.35 -6.67
C MET A 19 -7.69 -0.25 -7.65
N LYS A 20 -7.57 -0.51 -8.97
CA LYS A 20 -8.00 0.42 -10.00
C LYS A 20 -9.52 0.61 -10.01
N ASP A 21 -10.29 -0.43 -9.69
CA ASP A 21 -11.75 -0.35 -9.66
C ASP A 21 -12.22 0.55 -8.52
N ILE A 22 -11.57 0.48 -7.35
CA ILE A 22 -11.80 1.40 -6.22
C ILE A 22 -11.34 2.82 -6.58
N TYR A 23 -10.16 2.97 -7.18
CA TYR A 23 -9.67 4.26 -7.65
C TYR A 23 -10.66 4.93 -8.62
N ASP A 24 -11.10 4.24 -9.68
CA ASP A 24 -12.02 4.83 -10.66
C ASP A 24 -13.39 5.17 -10.06
N GLU A 25 -13.83 4.42 -9.05
CA GLU A 25 -15.05 4.70 -8.29
C GLU A 25 -14.94 6.01 -7.52
N PHE A 26 -13.81 6.27 -6.88
CA PHE A 26 -13.69 7.38 -5.95
C PHE A 26 -12.82 8.54 -6.42
N LYS A 27 -12.12 8.44 -7.54
CA LYS A 27 -11.20 9.49 -7.99
C LYS A 27 -11.87 10.86 -8.11
N PHE A 28 -11.11 11.88 -7.75
CA PHE A 28 -11.48 13.27 -7.95
C PHE A 28 -11.91 13.51 -9.39
N ASN A 29 -13.07 14.15 -9.52
CA ASN A 29 -13.59 14.56 -10.82
C ASN A 29 -14.34 15.87 -10.67
N LYS A 30 -13.73 16.95 -11.18
CA LYS A 30 -14.30 18.30 -11.16
C LYS A 30 -15.67 18.42 -11.82
N ASN A 31 -16.03 17.50 -12.73
CA ASN A 31 -17.30 17.50 -13.44
C ASN A 31 -18.37 16.63 -12.75
N SER A 32 -18.04 15.98 -11.63
CA SER A 32 -18.97 15.14 -10.88
C SER A 32 -19.30 15.79 -9.54
N PRO A 33 -20.55 16.21 -9.29
CA PRO A 33 -20.95 16.85 -8.02
C PRO A 33 -20.60 16.03 -6.78
N THR A 34 -20.58 14.69 -6.90
CA THR A 34 -20.25 13.76 -5.82
C THR A 34 -18.76 13.46 -5.66
N LYS A 35 -17.93 13.78 -6.66
CA LYS A 35 -16.48 13.47 -6.66
C LYS A 35 -15.59 14.72 -6.69
N VAL A 36 -16.17 15.92 -6.75
CA VAL A 36 -15.43 17.19 -6.71
C VAL A 36 -14.74 17.45 -5.38
N PHE A 37 -15.10 16.71 -4.32
CA PHE A 37 -14.45 16.78 -3.01
C PHE A 37 -13.69 15.50 -2.64
N SER A 38 -13.49 14.59 -3.61
CA SER A 38 -12.76 13.37 -3.30
C SER A 38 -11.28 13.68 -3.02
N PRO A 39 -10.70 13.13 -1.94
CA PRO A 39 -9.27 13.25 -1.66
C PRO A 39 -8.42 12.27 -2.47
N ILE A 40 -9.04 11.36 -3.24
CA ILE A 40 -8.32 10.36 -4.05
C ILE A 40 -8.04 10.98 -5.42
N GLU A 41 -6.79 11.29 -5.70
CA GLU A 41 -6.36 11.91 -6.97
C GLU A 41 -5.69 10.89 -7.88
N ASP A 42 -4.93 9.96 -7.30
CA ASP A 42 -4.13 8.96 -8.01
C ASP A 42 -4.38 7.55 -7.45
N ILE A 43 -4.16 6.52 -8.26
CA ILE A 43 -4.24 5.12 -7.81
C ILE A 43 -3.25 4.82 -6.68
N MET A 44 -2.20 5.63 -6.57
CA MET A 44 -1.23 5.55 -5.49
C MET A 44 -1.79 5.87 -4.12
N ASP A 45 -2.85 6.67 -4.03
CA ASP A 45 -3.53 6.91 -2.77
C ASP A 45 -4.13 5.59 -2.25
N ILE A 46 -4.73 4.79 -3.15
CA ILE A 46 -5.23 3.45 -2.82
C ILE A 46 -4.09 2.52 -2.41
N PHE A 47 -2.96 2.57 -3.13
CA PHE A 47 -1.79 1.76 -2.78
C PHE A 47 -1.24 2.10 -1.40
N TYR A 48 -1.12 3.38 -1.05
CA TYR A 48 -0.59 3.80 0.26
C TYR A 48 -1.57 3.55 1.40
N ILE A 49 -2.87 3.75 1.19
CA ILE A 49 -3.90 3.31 2.15
C ILE A 49 -3.75 1.81 2.40
N SER A 50 -3.63 1.02 1.34
CA SER A 50 -3.47 -0.43 1.44
C SER A 50 -2.17 -0.83 2.15
N LEU A 51 -1.08 -0.12 1.87
CA LEU A 51 0.20 -0.30 2.56
C LEU A 51 0.07 -0.02 4.06
N LEU A 52 -0.58 1.08 4.44
CA LEU A 52 -0.82 1.42 5.85
C LEU A 52 -1.63 0.33 6.54
N ILE A 53 -2.71 -0.15 5.93
CA ILE A 53 -3.49 -1.28 6.47
C ILE A 53 -2.62 -2.52 6.61
N GLY A 54 -1.82 -2.86 5.59
CA GLY A 54 -0.93 -4.02 5.60
C GLY A 54 0.12 -3.94 6.70
N LEU A 55 0.74 -2.78 6.90
CA LEU A 55 1.70 -2.54 7.97
C LEU A 55 1.04 -2.64 9.34
N THR A 56 -0.08 -1.94 9.56
CA THR A 56 -0.81 -1.93 10.84
C THR A 56 -1.31 -3.31 11.25
N LYS A 57 -1.88 -4.07 10.31
CA LYS A 57 -2.38 -5.43 10.54
C LYS A 57 -1.32 -6.52 10.43
N ASN A 58 -0.07 -6.14 10.13
CA ASN A 58 1.01 -7.05 9.77
C ASN A 58 0.58 -8.12 8.75
N LYS A 59 -0.05 -7.70 7.65
CA LYS A 59 -0.50 -8.56 6.56
C LYS A 59 0.43 -8.41 5.37
N LYS A 60 1.04 -9.51 4.99
CA LYS A 60 1.88 -9.65 3.78
C LYS A 60 1.31 -10.75 2.90
N VAL A 61 1.47 -10.58 1.60
CA VAL A 61 1.37 -11.66 0.62
C VAL A 61 2.62 -11.70 -0.24
N ASN A 62 2.88 -12.79 -0.95
CA ASN A 62 3.99 -12.83 -1.88
C ASN A 62 3.61 -12.06 -3.15
N PHE A 63 4.06 -10.82 -3.29
CA PHE A 63 3.86 -10.00 -4.49
C PHE A 63 4.25 -10.74 -5.77
N ASN A 64 5.30 -11.58 -5.74
CA ASN A 64 5.76 -12.34 -6.90
C ASN A 64 4.96 -13.60 -7.20
N ASP A 65 3.88 -13.86 -6.47
CA ASP A 65 2.97 -14.96 -6.76
C ASP A 65 2.40 -14.82 -8.18
N ALA A 66 2.50 -15.91 -8.94
CA ALA A 66 2.01 -15.99 -10.30
C ALA A 66 0.47 -15.89 -10.40
N ASN A 67 -0.26 -16.07 -9.30
CA ASN A 67 -1.71 -15.89 -9.25
C ASN A 67 -2.13 -14.41 -9.30
N TYR A 68 -1.24 -13.48 -8.95
CA TYR A 68 -1.56 -12.05 -8.92
C TYR A 68 -1.42 -11.40 -10.30
N ILE A 69 -2.51 -10.80 -10.77
CA ILE A 69 -2.51 -9.92 -11.94
C ILE A 69 -2.12 -8.52 -11.47
N LYS A 70 -1.03 -8.01 -12.04
CA LYS A 70 -0.43 -6.72 -11.68
C LYS A 70 -0.70 -5.70 -12.77
N GLY A 71 -0.98 -4.46 -12.37
CA GLY A 71 -1.03 -3.33 -13.28
C GLY A 71 0.07 -2.32 -13.00
N ASP A 72 0.51 -1.62 -14.04
CA ASP A 72 1.60 -0.65 -13.95
C ASP A 72 1.12 0.71 -13.46
N MET A 73 1.88 1.32 -12.55
CA MET A 73 1.69 2.72 -12.14
C MET A 73 2.61 3.64 -12.96
N THR A 74 2.16 4.86 -13.24
CA THR A 74 2.90 5.78 -14.12
C THR A 74 4.17 6.31 -13.44
N PRO A 75 5.22 6.68 -14.22
CA PRO A 75 6.53 7.04 -13.65
C PRO A 75 6.59 8.40 -12.92
N ASN A 76 5.65 9.31 -13.20
CA ASN A 76 5.67 10.68 -12.67
C ASN A 76 4.98 10.80 -11.29
N TRP A 77 4.54 9.68 -10.73
CA TRP A 77 3.58 9.65 -9.64
C TRP A 77 4.09 10.31 -8.36
N THR A 78 5.40 10.35 -8.16
CA THR A 78 5.94 10.74 -6.87
C THR A 78 6.01 12.27 -6.65
N GLY A 79 5.64 13.07 -7.66
CA GLY A 79 5.80 14.52 -7.68
C GLY A 79 5.04 15.28 -6.58
N GLY A 80 3.93 14.75 -6.08
CA GLY A 80 3.10 15.39 -5.06
C GLY A 80 3.35 14.93 -3.61
N LEU A 81 4.14 13.87 -3.41
CA LEU A 81 4.20 13.13 -2.13
C LEU A 81 5.54 13.24 -1.41
N ASN A 82 6.28 14.32 -1.63
CA ASN A 82 7.67 14.41 -1.14
C ASN A 82 7.80 14.22 0.38
N GLN A 83 6.86 14.75 1.17
CA GLN A 83 6.83 14.54 2.63
C GLN A 83 6.21 13.19 3.03
N THR A 84 5.17 12.73 2.32
CA THR A 84 4.48 11.47 2.63
C THR A 84 5.37 10.24 2.42
N LYS A 85 6.29 10.27 1.45
CA LYS A 85 7.27 9.19 1.21
C LYS A 85 8.12 8.89 2.44
N GLU A 86 8.64 9.93 3.10
CA GLU A 86 9.52 9.78 4.26
C GLU A 86 8.75 9.14 5.42
N LEU A 87 7.48 9.51 5.61
CA LEU A 87 6.59 8.89 6.59
C LEU A 87 6.36 7.41 6.28
N ILE A 88 6.06 7.07 5.03
CA ILE A 88 5.84 5.67 4.60
C ILE A 88 7.10 4.82 4.81
N ILE A 89 8.26 5.32 4.41
CA ILE A 89 9.54 4.62 4.61
C ILE A 89 9.79 4.45 6.12
N SER A 90 9.55 5.48 6.93
CA SER A 90 9.74 5.41 8.39
C SER A 90 8.84 4.38 9.05
N LEU A 91 7.56 4.33 8.67
CA LEU A 91 6.60 3.34 9.16
C LEU A 91 7.01 1.91 8.76
N TYR A 92 7.38 1.71 7.49
CA TYR A 92 7.89 0.44 7.00
C TYR A 92 9.13 -0.02 7.77
N VAL A 93 10.12 0.87 7.93
CA VAL A 93 11.36 0.58 8.67
C VAL A 93 11.08 0.22 10.12
N SER A 94 10.22 0.97 10.80
CA SER A 94 9.84 0.67 12.19
C SER A 94 9.18 -0.71 12.29
N GLN A 95 8.31 -1.07 11.35
CA GLN A 95 7.64 -2.37 11.33
C GLN A 95 8.62 -3.53 11.13
N ILE A 96 9.52 -3.45 10.14
CA ILE A 96 10.48 -4.54 9.87
C ILE A 96 11.51 -4.70 10.99
N ILE A 97 11.88 -3.61 11.67
CA ILE A 97 12.75 -3.70 12.85
C ILE A 97 11.99 -4.38 13.99
N LYS A 98 10.77 -3.92 14.29
CA LYS A 98 9.94 -4.49 15.35
C LYS A 98 9.68 -5.99 15.17
N GLU A 99 9.54 -6.47 13.94
CA GLU A 99 9.39 -7.90 13.63
C GLU A 99 10.65 -8.73 13.95
N LYS A 100 11.84 -8.14 13.81
CA LYS A 100 13.12 -8.82 14.04
C LYS A 100 13.61 -8.67 15.48
N ASP A 101 13.43 -7.48 16.03
CA ASP A 101 13.84 -7.11 17.38
C ASP A 101 12.81 -6.14 17.99
N PRO A 102 11.77 -6.68 18.67
CA PRO A 102 10.71 -5.87 19.27
C PRO A 102 11.20 -4.88 20.32
N ASN A 103 12.37 -5.12 20.92
CA ASN A 103 12.92 -4.34 22.02
C ASN A 103 14.05 -3.38 21.58
N TYR A 104 14.43 -3.41 20.31
CA TYR A 104 15.47 -2.54 19.73
C TYR A 104 16.85 -2.64 20.43
N ASN A 105 17.20 -3.83 20.90
CA ASN A 105 18.42 -4.10 21.66
C ASN A 105 19.59 -4.58 20.78
N ASP A 106 19.32 -5.21 19.63
CA ASP A 106 20.33 -5.77 18.73
C ASP A 106 20.64 -4.81 17.59
N LYS A 107 21.59 -3.90 17.84
CA LYS A 107 22.02 -2.90 16.87
C LYS A 107 22.58 -3.51 15.59
N GLU A 108 23.28 -4.65 15.69
CA GLU A 108 23.89 -5.30 14.52
C GLU A 108 22.81 -5.88 13.61
N GLN A 109 21.82 -6.58 14.18
CA GLN A 109 20.68 -7.11 13.46
C GLN A 109 19.80 -6.01 12.85
N ILE A 110 19.60 -4.90 13.57
CA ILE A 110 18.88 -3.73 13.05
C ILE A 110 19.62 -3.15 11.85
N GLN A 111 20.93 -2.90 11.97
CA GLN A 111 21.72 -2.34 10.87
C GLN A 111 21.74 -3.27 9.66
N PHE A 112 21.86 -4.58 9.87
CA PHE A 112 21.78 -5.57 8.80
C PHE A 112 20.45 -5.50 8.06
N THR A 113 19.34 -5.45 8.82
CA THR A 113 17.98 -5.35 8.25
C THR A 113 17.80 -4.06 7.45
N LEU A 114 18.26 -2.93 7.97
CA LEU A 114 18.20 -1.64 7.27
C LEU A 114 18.99 -1.67 5.95
N ASN A 115 20.21 -2.23 5.98
CA ASN A 115 21.07 -2.31 4.80
C ASN A 115 20.50 -3.21 3.70
N SER A 116 19.72 -4.23 4.05
CA SER A 116 19.10 -5.13 3.06
C SER A 116 17.87 -4.50 2.42
N LYS A 117 17.11 -3.67 3.16
CA LYS A 117 15.82 -3.11 2.70
C LYS A 117 15.90 -1.68 2.13
N LEU A 118 16.89 -0.90 2.51
CA LEU A 118 17.06 0.48 2.07
C LEU A 118 18.06 0.59 0.92
N GLY A 119 17.86 1.59 0.05
CA GLY A 119 18.74 1.84 -1.10
C GLY A 119 19.99 2.67 -0.73
N THR A 120 20.77 3.03 -1.76
CA THR A 120 22.01 3.84 -1.60
C THR A 120 21.78 5.21 -0.97
N ASN A 121 20.56 5.73 -1.02
CA ASN A 121 20.10 6.84 -0.21
C ASN A 121 19.01 6.34 0.75
N PRO A 122 19.36 5.88 1.97
CA PRO A 122 18.44 5.15 2.83
C PRO A 122 17.22 5.95 3.29
N THR A 123 17.33 7.28 3.31
CA THR A 123 16.21 8.17 3.67
C THR A 123 15.25 8.44 2.52
N ARG A 124 15.63 8.08 1.29
CA ARG A 124 14.90 8.45 0.06
C ARG A 124 14.68 7.32 -0.94
N SER A 125 15.22 6.13 -0.68
CA SER A 125 15.16 5.01 -1.61
C SER A 125 15.12 3.67 -0.88
N LEU A 126 14.43 2.71 -1.49
CA LEU A 126 14.37 1.31 -1.07
C LEU A 126 15.30 0.49 -1.97
N SER A 127 15.82 -0.62 -1.44
CA SER A 127 16.42 -1.66 -2.26
C SER A 127 15.32 -2.41 -3.04
N ASP A 128 15.70 -3.29 -3.97
CA ASP A 128 14.73 -4.16 -4.65
C ASP A 128 14.00 -5.08 -3.63
N GLU A 129 14.70 -5.52 -2.58
CA GLU A 129 14.10 -6.31 -1.50
C GLU A 129 13.08 -5.49 -0.69
N GLY A 130 13.42 -4.24 -0.37
CA GLY A 130 12.49 -3.31 0.30
C GLY A 130 11.30 -2.95 -0.59
N MET A 131 11.52 -2.83 -1.89
CA MET A 131 10.44 -2.55 -2.84
C MET A 131 9.48 -3.74 -2.95
N ASN A 132 10.00 -4.96 -3.01
CA ASN A 132 9.19 -6.17 -2.98
C ASN A 132 8.37 -6.26 -1.67
N ASP A 133 9.00 -5.96 -0.52
CA ASP A 133 8.32 -5.97 0.77
C ASP A 133 7.17 -4.96 0.86
N ILE A 134 7.36 -3.72 0.38
CA ILE A 134 6.28 -2.74 0.36
C ILE A 134 5.11 -3.22 -0.49
N HIS A 135 5.36 -3.88 -1.63
CA HIS A 135 4.28 -4.49 -2.41
C HIS A 135 3.61 -5.64 -1.66
N ASN A 136 4.38 -6.47 -0.96
CA ASN A 136 3.84 -7.57 -0.15
C ASN A 136 2.84 -7.04 0.88
N TYR A 137 3.18 -5.97 1.60
CA TYR A 137 2.29 -5.33 2.56
C TYR A 137 1.11 -4.63 1.87
N ALA A 138 1.35 -3.87 0.81
CA ALA A 138 0.27 -3.16 0.11
C ALA A 138 -0.78 -4.11 -0.46
N PHE A 139 -0.35 -5.24 -1.05
CA PHE A 139 -1.29 -6.24 -1.55
C PHE A 139 -1.99 -6.95 -0.40
N GLY A 140 -1.26 -7.29 0.68
CA GLY A 140 -1.84 -7.91 1.87
C GLY A 140 -2.89 -7.03 2.54
N GLY A 141 -2.63 -5.75 2.69
CA GLY A 141 -3.56 -4.79 3.25
C GLY A 141 -4.76 -4.50 2.35
N TYR A 142 -4.58 -4.48 1.03
CA TYR A 142 -5.71 -4.35 0.11
C TYR A 142 -6.64 -5.56 0.16
N ILE A 143 -6.07 -6.76 0.22
CA ILE A 143 -6.84 -8.00 0.39
C ILE A 143 -7.64 -7.95 1.71
N GLU A 144 -7.05 -7.41 2.78
CA GLU A 144 -7.75 -7.24 4.05
C GLU A 144 -8.88 -6.21 3.96
N LEU A 145 -8.65 -5.08 3.30
CA LEU A 145 -9.69 -4.09 2.99
C LEU A 145 -10.85 -4.72 2.21
N MET A 146 -10.55 -5.53 1.19
CA MET A 146 -11.61 -6.19 0.42
C MET A 146 -12.38 -7.22 1.25
N LYS A 147 -11.75 -7.90 2.22
CA LYS A 147 -12.48 -8.76 3.16
C LYS A 147 -13.43 -7.96 4.06
N GLN A 148 -12.96 -6.83 4.62
CA GLN A 148 -13.78 -5.92 5.43
C GLN A 148 -15.02 -5.46 4.64
N LEU A 149 -14.83 -5.12 3.37
CA LEU A 149 -15.89 -4.70 2.45
C LEU A 149 -16.77 -5.86 1.93
N GLY A 150 -16.51 -7.12 2.32
CA GLY A 150 -17.22 -8.29 1.81
C GLY A 150 -17.08 -8.49 0.30
N ASN A 151 -15.93 -8.10 -0.26
CA ASN A 151 -15.60 -8.04 -1.69
C ASN A 151 -16.64 -7.27 -2.52
N LYS A 152 -17.10 -6.12 -1.99
CA LYS A 152 -18.01 -5.20 -2.67
C LYS A 152 -17.41 -3.80 -2.72
N LYS A 153 -17.89 -2.99 -3.67
CA LYS A 153 -17.56 -1.57 -3.67
C LYS A 153 -18.28 -0.88 -2.51
N PRO A 154 -17.61 0.01 -1.76
CA PRO A 154 -18.28 0.88 -0.81
C PRO A 154 -19.32 1.76 -1.52
N ASN A 155 -20.40 2.13 -0.82
CA ASN A 155 -21.46 2.95 -1.40
C ASN A 155 -21.01 4.40 -1.65
N ASP A 156 -20.13 4.92 -0.78
CA ASP A 156 -19.62 6.28 -0.82
C ASP A 156 -18.24 6.38 -0.13
N LEU A 157 -17.62 7.56 -0.23
CA LEU A 157 -16.32 7.86 0.38
C LEU A 157 -16.35 7.73 1.90
N LEU A 158 -17.45 8.11 2.55
CA LEU A 158 -17.55 8.06 4.01
C LEU A 158 -17.49 6.61 4.51
N SER A 159 -18.24 5.73 3.84
CA SER A 159 -18.24 4.29 4.11
C SER A 159 -16.83 3.71 3.92
N LEU A 160 -16.17 4.03 2.79
CA LEU A 160 -14.80 3.60 2.52
C LEU A 160 -13.84 4.03 3.66
N PHE A 161 -13.87 5.30 4.05
CA PHE A 161 -12.98 5.80 5.09
C PHE A 161 -13.33 5.28 6.49
N SER A 162 -14.60 4.96 6.76
CA SER A 162 -15.01 4.30 8.00
C SER A 162 -14.37 2.91 8.11
N ASP A 163 -14.45 2.10 7.06
CA ASP A 163 -13.84 0.76 7.02
C ASP A 163 -12.30 0.81 7.10
N ILE A 164 -11.69 1.77 6.41
CA ILE A 164 -10.24 2.01 6.51
C ILE A 164 -9.88 2.37 7.96
N ASN A 165 -10.61 3.27 8.59
CA ASN A 165 -10.32 3.69 9.95
C ASN A 165 -10.45 2.53 10.95
N GLU A 166 -11.50 1.70 10.82
CA GLU A 166 -11.66 0.51 11.65
C GLU A 166 -10.47 -0.46 11.52
N LEU A 167 -9.98 -0.67 10.29
CA LEU A 167 -8.80 -1.49 10.05
C LEU A 167 -7.50 -0.88 10.62
N LEU A 168 -7.43 0.45 10.77
CA LEU A 168 -6.26 1.12 11.31
C LEU A 168 -6.28 1.25 12.84
N THR A 169 -7.45 1.18 13.48
CA THR A 169 -7.58 1.33 14.94
C THR A 169 -7.74 0.01 15.70
N ASN A 170 -8.30 -1.01 15.06
CA ASN A 170 -8.43 -2.37 15.62
C ASN A 170 -7.24 -3.26 15.22
#